data_AF-U1PCH3-F1
#
_entry.id   AF-U1PCH3-F1
#
_cell.length_a   1.000
_cell.length_b   1.000
_cell.length_c   1.000
_cell.angle_alpha   90.00
_cell.angle_beta   90.00
_cell.angle_gamma   90.00
#
_symmetry.space_group_name_H-M   'P 1'
#
loop_
_entity.id
_entity.type
_entity.pdbx_description
1 polymer ?
#
loop_
_entity_poly.entity_id
_entity_poly.type
_entity_poly.pdbx_seq_one_letter_code
_entity_poly.pdbx_strand_id
1 'polypeptide(L)'
;MICNRRQILTAAVGTGALALAGCVGDGGGDGTDETAADDGGNGDSSPTVSIAQPSDGATINPPVTVSAEIDNFDLVSADTEPREAAGHAHVLIDQGPYEVDEQMPSEDGHVHLNEGDRMVTLEADQLDSGEQRLTTQLANSTHIAIDASDTITVTADLEDGDEPGGGGYGGDRYDA
;
A
#
# COMPACT_ATOMS: atom_id res chain seq x y z
N MET A 1 -34.53 3.11 -26.57
CA MET A 1 -34.91 4.19 -27.50
C MET A 1 -33.67 5.03 -27.78
N ILE A 2 -33.38 5.20 -29.08
CA ILE A 2 -32.63 6.31 -29.71
C ILE A 2 -31.11 6.36 -29.45
N CYS A 3 -30.37 5.74 -30.37
CA CYS A 3 -29.01 6.14 -30.75
C CYS A 3 -28.99 7.61 -31.16
N ASN A 4 -27.99 8.38 -30.74
CA ASN A 4 -27.74 9.70 -31.31
C ASN A 4 -26.34 9.77 -31.92
N ARG A 5 -26.30 9.71 -33.25
CA ARG A 5 -25.13 9.84 -34.12
C ARG A 5 -25.21 11.21 -34.81
N ARG A 6 -24.21 12.06 -34.60
CA ARG A 6 -24.00 13.34 -35.32
C ARG A 6 -22.50 13.48 -35.60
N GLN A 7 -21.99 12.93 -36.70
CA GLN A 7 -21.70 13.63 -37.96
C GLN A 7 -20.99 14.98 -37.78
N ILE A 8 -19.68 15.01 -38.05
CA ILE A 8 -18.98 16.20 -38.52
C ILE A 8 -18.19 15.80 -39.77
N LEU A 9 -18.43 16.55 -40.84
CA LEU A 9 -18.00 16.31 -42.20
C LEU A 9 -16.53 16.66 -42.42
N THR A 10 -15.90 15.81 -43.24
CA THR A 10 -14.65 15.97 -43.97
C THR A 10 -14.57 17.26 -44.79
N ALA A 11 -13.44 17.97 -44.73
CA ALA A 11 -12.91 18.76 -45.85
C ALA A 11 -11.41 19.09 -45.65
N ALA A 12 -10.54 18.54 -46.51
CA ALA A 12 -9.47 19.30 -47.18
C ALA A 12 -8.75 18.39 -48.18
N VAL A 13 -8.97 18.67 -49.47
CA VAL A 13 -8.21 18.16 -50.61
C VAL A 13 -6.91 18.96 -50.67
N GLY A 14 -5.77 18.29 -50.70
CA GLY A 14 -4.45 18.87 -50.96
C GLY A 14 -3.69 18.00 -51.96
N THR A 15 -3.60 18.48 -53.20
CA THR A 15 -2.99 17.79 -54.35
C THR A 15 -1.49 18.03 -54.39
N GLY A 16 -0.70 16.96 -54.58
CA GLY A 16 0.46 16.97 -55.47
C GLY A 16 1.87 17.05 -54.85
N ALA A 17 2.66 15.99 -55.03
CA ALA A 17 3.89 16.02 -55.83
C ALA A 17 4.43 14.59 -56.03
N LEU A 18 4.59 14.21 -57.30
CA LEU A 18 5.18 12.97 -57.78
C LEU A 18 6.70 13.18 -57.91
N ALA A 19 7.51 12.32 -57.28
CA ALA A 19 8.93 12.19 -57.62
C ALA A 19 9.35 10.72 -57.47
N LEU A 20 9.51 10.05 -58.62
CA LEU A 20 10.16 8.75 -58.74
C LEU A 20 11.67 9.00 -58.82
N ALA A 21 12.42 8.64 -57.79
CA ALA A 21 13.86 8.45 -57.87
C ALA A 21 14.20 7.15 -57.15
N GLY A 22 14.39 6.09 -57.94
CA GLY A 22 14.95 4.85 -57.45
C GLY A 22 16.45 5.02 -57.22
N CYS A 23 16.91 4.61 -56.05
CA CYS A 23 18.28 4.16 -55.82
C CYS A 23 18.19 2.78 -55.17
N VAL A 24 18.54 1.76 -55.95
CA VAL A 24 18.89 0.44 -55.42
C VAL A 24 20.25 0.58 -54.75
N GLY A 25 20.27 0.35 -53.44
CA GLY A 25 21.47 0.26 -52.62
C GLY A 25 21.38 -1.02 -51.80
N ASP A 26 21.94 -2.09 -52.36
CA ASP A 26 22.31 -3.29 -51.62
C ASP A 26 23.50 -2.92 -50.73
N GLY A 27 23.29 -2.98 -49.41
CA GLY A 27 24.28 -2.63 -48.40
C GLY A 27 23.86 -3.29 -47.09
N GLY A 28 24.34 -4.51 -46.89
CA GLY A 28 24.05 -5.31 -45.71
C GLY A 28 24.50 -4.65 -44.40
N GLY A 29 23.79 -5.05 -43.34
CA GLY A 29 24.07 -4.66 -41.96
C GLY A 29 22.79 -4.37 -41.21
N ASP A 30 21.94 -5.39 -41.00
CA ASP A 30 20.86 -5.30 -40.00
C ASP A 30 21.53 -5.42 -38.63
N GLY A 31 21.99 -4.27 -38.16
CA GLY A 31 22.47 -4.07 -36.81
C GLY A 31 21.30 -4.22 -35.85
N THR A 32 21.53 -5.06 -34.86
CA THR A 32 20.93 -4.92 -33.53
C THR A 32 21.00 -3.47 -33.03
N ASP A 33 20.08 -3.11 -32.14
CA ASP A 33 20.13 -1.93 -31.23
C ASP A 33 19.70 -0.62 -31.92
N GLU A 34 18.49 -0.08 -31.75
CA GLU A 34 17.96 0.63 -30.56
C GLU A 34 16.61 1.25 -31.02
N THR A 35 15.47 1.30 -30.32
CA THR A 35 15.08 1.00 -28.94
C THR A 35 13.59 0.69 -29.03
N ALA A 36 13.18 -0.50 -28.61
CA ALA A 36 11.79 -0.72 -28.20
C ALA A 36 11.55 0.14 -26.96
N ALA A 37 10.82 1.25 -27.12
CA ALA A 37 10.28 2.01 -26.00
C ALA A 37 8.77 1.85 -26.00
N ASP A 38 8.32 0.61 -26.03
CA ASP A 38 7.02 0.17 -25.52
C ASP A 38 7.31 -1.09 -24.72
N ASP A 39 7.55 -0.86 -23.43
CA ASP A 39 6.96 -1.62 -22.33
C ASP A 39 7.56 -0.97 -21.08
N GLY A 40 6.76 -0.17 -20.37
CA GLY A 40 7.05 0.15 -18.97
C GLY A 40 6.91 -1.12 -18.16
N GLY A 41 7.76 -2.09 -18.46
CA GLY A 41 7.77 -3.42 -17.92
C GLY A 41 8.02 -3.29 -16.43
N ASN A 42 6.91 -3.24 -15.71
CA ASN A 42 6.80 -3.78 -14.37
C ASN A 42 6.93 -5.31 -14.49
N GLY A 43 8.02 -5.76 -15.12
CA GLY A 43 8.31 -7.13 -15.44
C GLY A 43 8.89 -7.80 -14.22
N ASP A 44 8.17 -8.83 -13.76
CA ASP A 44 8.70 -9.93 -12.95
C ASP A 44 9.24 -9.60 -11.56
N SER A 45 9.10 -8.37 -11.06
CA SER A 45 9.50 -8.02 -9.70
C SER A 45 8.30 -8.21 -8.77
N SER A 46 8.38 -9.23 -7.91
CA SER A 46 7.38 -9.45 -6.86
C SER A 46 7.23 -8.20 -6.00
N PRO A 47 6.00 -7.85 -5.58
CA PRO A 47 5.78 -6.72 -4.69
C PRO A 47 6.48 -6.97 -3.36
N THR A 48 7.04 -5.91 -2.76
CA THR A 48 7.69 -5.99 -1.45
C THR A 48 7.20 -4.87 -0.55
N VAL A 49 7.15 -5.14 0.75
CA VAL A 49 6.86 -4.16 1.79
C VAL A 49 7.81 -4.36 2.96
N SER A 50 8.28 -3.28 3.58
CA SER A 50 9.13 -3.31 4.78
C SER A 50 8.86 -2.13 5.70
N ILE A 51 8.98 -2.31 7.01
CA ILE A 51 8.79 -1.22 7.98
C ILE A 51 10.09 -0.43 8.11
N ALA A 52 10.09 0.81 7.62
CA ALA A 52 11.24 1.71 7.71
C ALA A 52 11.35 2.37 9.09
N GLN A 53 10.20 2.67 9.71
CA GLN A 53 10.11 3.23 11.06
C GLN A 53 8.87 2.69 11.77
N PRO A 54 8.92 2.43 13.09
CA PRO A 54 10.11 2.41 13.94
C PRO A 54 11.07 1.26 13.54
N SER A 55 12.31 1.31 14.05
CA SER A 55 13.26 0.20 13.86
C SER A 55 12.86 -1.03 14.68
N ASP A 56 13.24 -2.21 14.21
CA ASP A 56 13.11 -3.45 14.98
C ASP A 56 13.83 -3.34 16.34
N GLY A 57 13.13 -3.74 17.40
CA GLY A 57 13.55 -3.63 18.79
C GLY A 57 13.45 -2.23 19.40
N ALA A 58 12.86 -1.24 18.72
CA ALA A 58 12.76 0.11 19.25
C ALA A 58 11.76 0.21 20.41
N THR A 59 12.12 1.01 21.41
CA THR A 59 11.16 1.51 22.40
C THR A 59 10.43 2.71 21.82
N ILE A 60 9.09 2.69 21.84
CA ILE A 60 8.21 3.70 21.25
C ILE A 60 7.31 4.30 22.33
N ASN A 61 7.02 5.59 22.23
CA ASN A 61 6.03 6.28 23.06
C ASN A 61 4.91 6.80 22.13
N PRO A 62 3.65 6.39 22.32
CA PRO A 62 2.55 6.84 21.47
C PRO A 62 2.25 8.34 21.64
N PRO A 63 1.77 9.05 20.60
CA PRO A 63 1.52 8.55 19.25
C PRO A 63 2.83 8.28 18.49
N VAL A 64 2.93 7.11 17.85
CA VAL A 64 4.11 6.70 17.06
C VAL A 64 3.74 6.64 15.58
N THR A 65 4.61 7.17 14.72
CA THR A 65 4.43 7.03 13.27
C THR A 65 5.14 5.77 12.78
N VAL A 66 4.37 4.86 12.19
CA VAL A 66 4.86 3.71 11.46
C VAL A 66 4.96 4.09 9.99
N SER A 67 6.14 3.94 9.38
CA SER A 67 6.39 4.19 7.96
C SER A 67 6.75 2.88 7.26
N ALA A 68 6.06 2.58 6.17
CA ALA A 68 6.32 1.43 5.31
C ALA A 68 6.98 1.86 3.98
N GLU A 69 7.98 1.11 3.55
CA GLU A 69 8.56 1.19 2.21
C GLU A 69 7.96 0.09 1.36
N ILE A 70 7.50 0.46 0.17
CA ILE A 70 6.81 -0.43 -0.77
C ILE A 70 7.44 -0.24 -2.14
N ASP A 71 7.78 -1.37 -2.77
CA ASP A 71 8.37 -1.44 -4.09
C ASP A 71 7.58 -2.40 -4.97
N ASN A 72 7.53 -2.10 -6.28
CA ASN A 72 6.81 -2.88 -7.30
C ASN A 72 5.32 -3.09 -7.00
N PHE A 73 4.69 -2.17 -6.24
CA PHE A 73 3.28 -2.24 -5.88
C PHE A 73 2.66 -0.84 -5.79
N ASP A 74 1.50 -0.66 -6.41
CA ASP A 74 0.72 0.57 -6.38
C ASP A 74 -0.28 0.56 -5.20
N LEU A 75 -0.10 1.50 -4.27
CA LEU A 75 -1.08 1.74 -3.20
C LEU A 75 -2.29 2.52 -3.73
N VAL A 76 -3.43 1.86 -3.77
CA VAL A 76 -4.73 2.38 -4.15
C VAL A 76 -5.74 2.18 -3.02
N SER A 77 -6.75 3.05 -2.93
CA SER A 77 -7.84 2.83 -1.98
C SER A 77 -8.51 1.47 -2.19
N ALA A 78 -9.01 0.87 -1.10
CA ALA A 78 -9.91 -0.28 -1.16
C ALA A 78 -11.12 0.04 -2.09
N ASP A 79 -11.69 -0.98 -2.71
CA ASP A 79 -12.82 -0.86 -3.65
C ASP A 79 -12.54 -0.11 -4.97
N THR A 80 -11.27 0.12 -5.31
CA THR A 80 -10.89 0.48 -6.67
C THR A 80 -10.97 -0.71 -7.62
N GLU A 81 -11.18 -0.45 -8.92
CA GLU A 81 -11.15 -1.51 -9.94
C GLU A 81 -9.88 -2.36 -9.79
N PRO A 82 -9.99 -3.70 -9.75
CA PRO A 82 -8.84 -4.57 -9.58
C PRO A 82 -7.80 -4.30 -10.66
N ARG A 83 -6.56 -4.04 -10.25
CA ARG A 83 -5.41 -3.88 -11.12
C ARG A 83 -4.31 -4.82 -10.67
N GLU A 84 -3.53 -5.29 -11.64
CA GLU A 84 -2.34 -6.08 -11.36
C GLU A 84 -1.35 -5.23 -10.54
N ALA A 85 -0.69 -5.85 -9.56
CA ALA A 85 0.25 -5.20 -8.66
C ALA A 85 -0.30 -3.93 -7.96
N ALA A 86 -1.60 -3.87 -7.69
CA ALA A 86 -2.22 -2.76 -6.96
C ALA A 86 -3.15 -3.23 -5.84
N GLY A 87 -3.18 -2.47 -4.76
CA GLY A 87 -4.05 -2.72 -3.61
C GLY A 87 -3.72 -1.80 -2.46
N HIS A 88 -3.83 -2.28 -1.22
CA HIS A 88 -3.54 -1.49 -0.02
C HIS A 88 -2.66 -2.26 0.94
N ALA A 89 -2.19 -1.61 2.00
CA ALA A 89 -1.36 -2.22 3.02
C ALA A 89 -2.06 -2.17 4.38
N HIS A 90 -1.89 -3.23 5.16
CA HIS A 90 -2.32 -3.29 6.55
C HIS A 90 -1.11 -3.19 7.48
N VAL A 91 -1.32 -2.62 8.66
CA VAL A 91 -0.48 -2.83 9.83
C VAL A 91 -1.30 -3.62 10.85
N LEU A 92 -0.77 -4.76 11.25
CA LEU A 92 -1.31 -5.75 12.16
C LEU A 92 -0.55 -5.64 13.48
N ILE A 93 -1.30 -5.54 14.59
CA ILE A 93 -0.74 -5.36 15.93
C ILE A 93 -0.86 -6.66 16.72
N ASP A 94 0.26 -7.11 17.29
CA ASP A 94 0.42 -8.40 17.98
C ASP A 94 0.05 -9.64 17.14
N GLN A 95 -0.02 -9.48 15.82
CA GLN A 95 -0.41 -10.54 14.90
C GLN A 95 0.62 -10.74 13.80
N GLY A 96 0.79 -11.99 13.36
CA GLY A 96 1.61 -12.34 12.20
C GLY A 96 0.87 -12.09 10.88
N PRO A 97 1.56 -12.25 9.73
CA PRO A 97 0.93 -12.12 8.43
C PRO A 97 -0.10 -13.25 8.22
N TYR A 98 -1.16 -12.95 7.49
CA TYR A 98 -2.12 -13.93 7.00
C TYR A 98 -1.51 -14.81 5.91
N GLU A 99 -2.07 -16.00 5.70
CA GLU A 99 -1.63 -16.87 4.61
C GLU A 99 -1.93 -16.20 3.26
N VAL A 100 -1.06 -16.43 2.27
CA VAL A 100 -1.25 -15.90 0.91
C VAL A 100 -2.58 -16.42 0.35
N ASP A 101 -3.30 -15.57 -0.38
CA ASP A 101 -4.64 -15.84 -0.91
C ASP A 101 -5.75 -15.98 0.16
N GLU A 102 -5.44 -15.72 1.43
CA GLU A 102 -6.44 -15.67 2.49
C GLU A 102 -7.14 -14.30 2.51
N GLN A 103 -8.44 -14.31 2.84
CA GLN A 103 -9.20 -13.08 3.05
C GLN A 103 -8.88 -12.48 4.41
N MET A 104 -8.31 -11.28 4.41
CA MET A 104 -8.08 -10.52 5.62
C MET A 104 -9.38 -9.85 6.08
N PRO A 105 -9.81 -10.08 7.33
CA PRO A 105 -10.93 -9.36 7.91
C PRO A 105 -10.58 -7.88 8.07
N SER A 106 -11.56 -7.00 7.88
CA SER A 106 -11.41 -5.55 8.14
C SER A 106 -11.60 -5.19 9.63
N GLU A 107 -11.39 -6.15 10.55
CA GLU A 107 -11.71 -6.01 11.98
C GLU A 107 -10.69 -5.14 12.75
N ASP A 108 -11.00 -4.86 14.02
CA ASP A 108 -10.14 -4.12 14.96
C ASP A 108 -8.72 -4.72 15.06
N GLY A 109 -7.69 -3.86 15.12
CA GLY A 109 -6.27 -4.25 15.07
C GLY A 109 -5.63 -4.15 13.68
N HIS A 110 -6.42 -3.83 12.65
CA HIS A 110 -5.96 -3.58 11.28
C HIS A 110 -5.94 -2.07 11.00
N VAL A 111 -4.74 -1.51 10.90
CA VAL A 111 -4.57 -0.11 10.50
C VAL A 111 -4.35 -0.05 8.99
N HIS A 112 -5.29 0.58 8.28
CA HIS A 112 -5.27 0.69 6.83
C HIS A 112 -4.39 1.87 6.39
N LEU A 113 -3.44 1.58 5.49
CA LEU A 113 -2.68 2.59 4.78
C LEU A 113 -3.47 2.98 3.53
N ASN A 114 -3.99 4.21 3.51
CA ASN A 114 -4.79 4.72 2.39
C ASN A 114 -3.89 5.22 1.25
N GLU A 115 -4.50 5.58 0.11
CA GLU A 115 -3.82 6.01 -1.12
C GLU A 115 -2.71 7.05 -0.87
N GLY A 116 -1.46 6.67 -1.17
CA GLY A 116 -0.28 7.53 -1.02
C GLY A 116 0.26 7.65 0.42
N ASP A 117 -0.48 7.18 1.42
CA ASP A 117 -0.03 7.14 2.80
C ASP A 117 0.87 5.93 2.99
N ARG A 118 2.18 6.17 2.92
CA ARG A 118 3.22 5.23 3.36
C ARG A 118 3.46 5.27 4.87
N MET A 119 2.65 6.05 5.59
CA MET A 119 2.82 6.31 7.00
C MET A 119 1.46 6.24 7.69
N VAL A 120 1.44 5.68 8.89
CA VAL A 120 0.27 5.76 9.77
C VAL A 120 0.70 6.05 11.20
N THR A 121 -0.10 6.83 11.90
CA THR A 121 0.13 7.11 13.32
C THR A 121 -0.67 6.12 14.15
N LEU A 122 0.00 5.36 15.00
CA LEU A 122 -0.61 4.52 16.01
C LEU A 122 -0.76 5.32 17.31
N GLU A 123 -1.99 5.39 17.81
CA GLU A 123 -2.32 6.05 19.07
C GLU A 123 -2.15 5.09 20.25
N ALA A 124 -2.20 5.62 21.48
CA ALA A 124 -2.06 4.83 22.70
C ALA A 124 -3.17 3.76 22.82
N ASP A 125 -4.40 4.08 22.42
CA ASP A 125 -5.55 3.14 22.47
C ASP A 125 -5.42 1.93 21.53
N GLN A 126 -4.43 1.94 20.62
CA GLN A 126 -4.16 0.87 19.66
C GLN A 126 -2.99 -0.03 20.08
N LEU A 127 -2.29 0.31 21.16
CA LEU A 127 -1.07 -0.36 21.60
C LEU A 127 -1.23 -0.81 23.06
N ASP A 128 -0.58 -1.91 23.40
CA ASP A 128 -0.53 -2.42 24.78
C ASP A 128 0.81 -2.04 25.40
N SER A 129 0.87 -1.84 26.73
CA SER A 129 2.15 -1.55 27.38
C SER A 129 3.08 -2.78 27.32
N GLY A 130 4.34 -2.57 26.94
CA GLY A 130 5.35 -3.62 26.84
C GLY A 130 5.70 -4.04 25.41
N GLU A 131 6.23 -5.25 25.26
CA GLU A 131 6.70 -5.78 23.97
C GLU A 131 5.52 -6.29 23.13
N GLN A 132 5.46 -5.87 21.88
CA GLN A 132 4.44 -6.29 20.92
C GLN A 132 5.01 -6.33 19.50
N ARG A 133 4.34 -7.09 18.63
CA ARG A 133 4.74 -7.22 17.22
C ARG A 133 3.95 -6.26 16.35
N LEU A 134 4.64 -5.62 15.41
CA LEU A 134 4.01 -4.88 14.32
C LEU A 134 4.32 -5.61 13.01
N THR A 135 3.30 -6.07 12.32
CA THR A 135 3.43 -6.72 11.02
C THR A 135 2.75 -5.88 9.97
N THR A 136 3.46 -5.51 8.90
CA THR A 136 2.83 -4.94 7.71
C THR A 136 2.65 -6.02 6.65
N GLN A 137 1.53 -6.00 5.95
CA GLN A 137 1.24 -6.94 4.86
C GLN A 137 0.43 -6.26 3.75
N LEU A 138 0.76 -6.56 2.50
CA LEU A 138 0.01 -6.08 1.34
C LEU A 138 -1.25 -6.92 1.09
N ALA A 139 -2.29 -6.24 0.62
CA ALA A 139 -3.55 -6.84 0.21
C ALA A 139 -3.96 -6.33 -1.16
N ASN A 140 -4.70 -7.12 -1.93
CA ASN A 140 -5.36 -6.62 -3.13
C ASN A 140 -6.61 -5.76 -2.80
N SER A 141 -7.27 -5.19 -3.81
CA SER A 141 -8.45 -4.32 -3.61
C SER A 141 -9.66 -5.00 -2.94
N THR A 142 -9.65 -6.33 -2.79
CA THR A 142 -10.69 -7.15 -2.17
C THR A 142 -10.27 -7.77 -0.83
N HIS A 143 -9.21 -7.24 -0.20
CA HIS A 143 -8.64 -7.72 1.07
C HIS A 143 -8.12 -9.17 1.01
N ILE A 144 -7.56 -9.58 -0.13
CA ILE A 144 -6.86 -10.86 -0.23
C ILE A 144 -5.37 -10.63 0.00
N ALA A 145 -4.77 -11.39 0.92
CA ALA A 145 -3.38 -11.28 1.31
C ALA A 145 -2.42 -11.62 0.16
N ILE A 146 -1.38 -10.81 0.02
CA ILE A 146 -0.29 -10.97 -0.95
C ILE A 146 0.95 -11.48 -0.20
N ASP A 147 1.81 -12.24 -0.89
CA ASP A 147 3.10 -12.73 -0.40
C ASP A 147 4.15 -11.61 -0.28
N ALA A 148 3.82 -10.59 0.51
CA ALA A 148 4.64 -9.42 0.79
C ALA A 148 4.28 -8.91 2.18
N SER A 149 5.13 -9.20 3.15
CA SER A 149 4.97 -8.80 4.54
C SER A 149 6.30 -8.59 5.23
N ASP A 150 6.31 -7.75 6.26
CA ASP A 150 7.45 -7.54 7.13
C ASP A 150 6.97 -7.43 8.58
N THR A 151 7.76 -7.97 9.52
CA THR A 151 7.43 -7.97 10.94
C THR A 151 8.61 -7.41 11.72
N ILE A 152 8.31 -6.45 12.59
CA ILE A 152 9.24 -5.96 13.61
C ILE A 152 8.67 -6.18 15.01
N THR A 153 9.55 -6.21 16.00
CA THR A 153 9.20 -6.13 17.41
C THR A 153 9.41 -4.72 17.92
N VAL A 154 8.49 -4.20 18.72
CA VAL A 154 8.62 -2.89 19.39
C VAL A 154 8.25 -3.02 20.85
N THR A 155 8.73 -2.10 21.68
CA THR A 155 8.32 -1.98 23.08
C THR A 155 7.60 -0.66 23.29
N ALA A 156 6.29 -0.69 23.53
CA ALA A 156 5.52 0.49 23.86
C ALA A 156 5.71 0.85 25.34
N ASP A 157 6.39 1.96 25.59
CA ASP A 157 6.51 2.58 26.90
C ASP A 157 5.32 3.52 27.09
N LEU A 158 4.17 2.89 27.30
CA LEU A 158 2.97 3.55 27.78
C LEU A 158 3.14 3.69 29.28
N GLU A 159 3.31 4.92 29.78
CA GLU A 159 3.17 5.15 31.22
C GLU A 159 1.80 4.61 31.60
N ASP A 160 1.76 3.54 32.42
CA ASP A 160 0.53 2.85 32.81
C ASP A 160 -0.51 3.92 33.13
N GLY A 161 -1.53 4.01 32.27
CA GLY A 161 -2.61 4.96 32.47
C GLY A 161 -3.14 4.74 33.86
N ASP A 162 -2.97 5.75 34.71
CA ASP A 162 -3.51 5.89 36.07
C ASP A 162 -4.78 5.02 36.19
N GLU A 163 -4.65 3.86 36.85
CA GLU A 163 -5.83 3.08 37.24
C GLU A 163 -6.78 4.11 37.86
N PRO A 164 -8.01 4.33 37.33
CA PRO A 164 -8.90 5.33 37.89
C PRO A 164 -9.07 4.99 39.36
N GLY A 165 -8.45 5.83 40.19
CA GLY A 165 -8.08 5.48 41.54
C GLY A 165 -9.19 4.69 42.21
N GLY A 166 -8.82 3.52 42.72
CA GLY A 166 -9.64 2.75 43.64
C GLY A 166 -10.10 3.67 44.75
N GLY A 167 -11.26 4.29 44.55
CA GLY A 167 -11.96 5.10 45.51
C GLY A 167 -12.43 4.15 46.58
N GLY A 168 -11.52 3.81 47.49
CA GLY A 168 -11.86 3.35 48.82
C GLY A 168 -12.60 4.49 49.50
N TYR A 169 -13.88 4.64 49.20
CA TYR A 169 -14.81 5.31 50.11
C TYR A 169 -14.84 4.41 51.35
N GLY A 170 -13.96 4.77 52.28
CA GLY A 170 -13.84 4.12 53.57
C GLY A 170 -15.21 4.02 54.20
N GLY A 171 -15.61 2.77 54.47
CA GLY A 171 -16.59 2.51 55.49
C GLY A 171 -16.09 3.06 56.84
N ASP A 172 -17.08 3.24 57.72
CA ASP A 172 -16.94 3.17 59.16
C ASP A 172 -16.45 4.45 59.88
N ARG A 173 -17.43 5.23 60.35
CA ARG A 173 -17.77 5.41 61.79
C ARG A 173 -18.19 6.85 62.10
N TYR A 174 -19.49 7.10 62.14
CA TYR A 174 -20.10 8.00 63.13
C TYR A 174 -21.50 7.48 63.48
N ASP A 175 -21.55 6.51 64.38
CA ASP A 175 -22.74 6.21 65.17
C ASP A 175 -22.26 5.73 66.55
N ALA A 176 -22.31 6.65 67.52
CA ALA A 176 -22.42 6.50 68.99
C ALA A 176 -21.91 7.75 69.70
#